data_AF-B8YCR0-F1
#
_entry.id   AF-B8YCR0-F1
#
_cell.length_a   1.000
_cell.length_b   1.000
_cell.length_c   1.000
_cell.angle_alpha   90.00
_cell.angle_beta   90.00
_cell.angle_gamma   90.00
#
_symmetry.space_group_name_H-M   'P 1'
#
loop_
_entity.id
_entity.type
_entity.pdbx_description
1 polymer ?
#
loop_
_entity_poly.entity_id
_entity_poly.type
_entity_poly.pdbx_seq_one_letter_code
_entity_poly.pdbx_strand_id
1 'polypeptide(L)'
;TDPQPEPLKLKFLFEQRFPVAASPVAVECREDIAHVEGQKGTCFGIGQFIDPADLTLGTCPAVAEDTAAQVLIYQSALHEC
;
A
#
# COMPACT_ATOMS: atom_id res chain seq x y z
N THR A 1 47.17 27.36 -28.31
CA THR A 1 45.93 27.25 -27.54
C THR A 1 45.76 25.80 -27.19
N ASP A 2 45.85 25.47 -25.91
CA ASP A 2 45.70 24.12 -25.39
C ASP A 2 44.25 23.64 -25.59
N PRO A 3 43.99 22.43 -26.11
CA PRO A 3 42.63 21.93 -26.30
C PRO A 3 42.01 21.59 -24.94
N GLN A 4 40.96 22.33 -24.56
CA GLN A 4 40.18 22.04 -23.36
C GLN A 4 39.68 20.58 -23.36
N PRO A 5 39.92 19.81 -22.29
CA PRO A 5 39.41 18.45 -22.20
C PRO A 5 37.89 18.47 -22.15
N GLU A 6 37.25 17.80 -23.10
CA GLU A 6 35.80 17.67 -23.15
C GLU A 6 35.30 17.00 -21.86
N PRO A 7 34.24 17.53 -21.22
CA PRO A 7 33.74 16.96 -19.98
C PRO A 7 33.31 15.52 -20.24
N LEU A 8 33.89 14.58 -19.48
CA LEU A 8 33.52 13.17 -19.49
C LEU A 8 32.03 13.07 -19.21
N LYS A 9 31.25 12.91 -20.27
CA LYS A 9 29.79 12.77 -20.21
C LYS A 9 29.52 11.40 -19.60
N LEU A 10 29.50 11.35 -18.28
CA LEU A 10 29.22 10.14 -17.51
C LEU A 10 27.80 9.72 -17.89
N LYS A 11 27.70 8.71 -18.76
CA LYS A 11 26.44 8.07 -19.13
C LYS A 11 25.95 7.32 -17.90
N PHE A 12 25.30 8.04 -16.99
CA PHE A 12 24.51 7.41 -15.96
C PHE A 12 23.40 6.65 -16.68
N LEU A 13 23.44 5.31 -16.63
CA LEU A 13 22.27 4.51 -16.91
C LEU A 13 21.26 4.83 -15.81
N PHE A 14 20.40 5.82 -16.06
CA PHE A 14 19.23 6.04 -15.24
C PHE A 14 18.26 4.92 -15.57
N GLU A 15 18.22 3.91 -14.71
CA GLU A 15 17.20 2.87 -14.78
C GLU A 15 15.97 3.36 -14.05
N GLN A 16 15.00 3.85 -14.81
CA GLN A 16 13.72 4.31 -14.30
C GLN A 16 12.99 3.14 -13.64
N ARG A 17 12.90 3.13 -12.31
CA ARG A 17 12.06 2.16 -11.59
C ARG A 17 10.60 2.54 -11.73
N PHE A 18 9.78 1.61 -12.17
CA PHE A 18 8.34 1.78 -12.19
C PHE A 18 7.74 1.39 -10.83
N PRO A 19 6.74 2.12 -10.33
CA PRO A 19 6.01 1.70 -9.14
C PRO A 19 5.32 0.37 -9.40
N VAL A 20 5.47 -0.60 -8.50
CA VAL A 20 4.67 -1.82 -8.51
C VAL A 20 3.32 -1.49 -7.88
N ALA A 21 2.23 -1.84 -8.56
CA ALA A 21 0.90 -1.68 -7.99
C ALA A 21 0.78 -2.57 -6.76
N ALA A 22 0.58 -1.95 -5.59
CA ALA A 22 0.13 -2.69 -4.42
C ALA A 22 -1.37 -2.97 -4.62
N SER A 23 -1.82 -4.19 -4.32
CA SER A 23 -3.24 -4.53 -4.15
C SER A 23 -3.53 -4.81 -2.67
N PRO A 24 -3.42 -3.82 -1.79
CA PRO A 24 -3.48 -4.07 -0.37
C PRO A 24 -4.90 -4.14 0.17
N VAL A 25 -5.92 -3.82 -0.61
CA VAL A 25 -7.30 -3.78 -0.14
C VAL A 25 -8.17 -4.63 -1.05
N ALA A 26 -8.92 -5.55 -0.44
CA ALA A 26 -10.02 -6.27 -1.07
C ALA A 26 -11.33 -5.84 -0.41
N VAL A 27 -12.36 -5.64 -1.21
CA VAL A 27 -13.69 -5.22 -0.74
C VAL A 27 -14.73 -6.16 -1.31
N GLU A 28 -15.58 -6.69 -0.44
CA GLU A 28 -16.77 -7.43 -0.79
C GLU A 28 -18.00 -6.62 -0.33
N CYS A 29 -18.78 -6.14 -1.28
CA CYS A 29 -20.05 -5.46 -1.02
C CYS A 29 -21.19 -6.48 -0.99
N ARG A 30 -21.89 -6.58 0.13
CA ARG A 30 -23.09 -7.42 0.31
C ARG A 30 -24.34 -6.54 0.32
N GLU A 31 -25.49 -7.11 0.66
CA GLU A 31 -26.78 -6.40 0.60
C GLU A 31 -26.85 -5.19 1.53
N ASP A 32 -26.37 -5.33 2.76
CA ASP A 32 -26.44 -4.29 3.79
C ASP A 32 -25.10 -3.98 4.47
N ILE A 33 -24.05 -4.77 4.17
CA ILE A 33 -22.70 -4.62 4.73
C ILE A 33 -21.60 -4.57 3.67
N ALA A 34 -20.54 -3.84 3.98
CA ALA A 34 -19.24 -3.92 3.30
C ALA A 34 -18.26 -4.70 4.18
N HIS A 35 -17.67 -5.76 3.62
CA HIS A 35 -16.56 -6.50 4.21
C HIS A 35 -15.27 -6.06 3.52
N VAL A 36 -14.30 -5.57 4.29
CA VAL A 36 -13.05 -5.03 3.77
C VAL A 36 -11.87 -5.76 4.41
N GLU A 37 -10.95 -6.20 3.57
CA GLU A 37 -9.71 -6.85 3.96
C GLU A 37 -8.53 -5.96 3.54
N GLY A 38 -7.75 -5.50 4.51
CA GLY A 38 -6.60 -4.62 4.32
C GLY A 38 -5.29 -5.31 4.70
N GLN A 39 -4.31 -5.33 3.82
CA GLN A 39 -3.05 -6.05 3.98
C GLN A 39 -1.98 -5.18 4.64
N LYS A 40 -1.52 -5.57 5.84
CA LYS A 40 -0.63 -4.75 6.67
C LYS A 40 0.76 -4.56 6.08
N GLY A 41 1.31 -5.59 5.43
CA GLY A 41 2.71 -5.61 5.01
C GLY A 41 2.99 -5.07 3.61
N THR A 42 1.94 -4.90 2.78
CA THR A 42 2.08 -4.58 1.35
C THR A 42 1.40 -3.27 0.94
N CYS A 43 0.69 -2.60 1.86
CA CYS A 43 0.03 -1.31 1.63
C CYS A 43 0.84 -0.29 0.83
N PHE A 44 2.12 -0.14 1.16
CA PHE A 44 3.01 0.83 0.50
C PHE A 44 3.99 0.18 -0.50
N GLY A 45 3.92 -1.13 -0.71
CA GLY A 45 4.85 -1.86 -1.57
C GLY A 45 6.30 -1.88 -1.06
N ILE A 46 6.55 -1.49 0.20
CA ILE A 46 7.89 -1.41 0.82
C ILE A 46 8.24 -2.61 1.70
N GLY A 47 7.30 -3.54 1.92
CA GLY A 47 7.50 -4.73 2.75
C GLY A 47 7.60 -4.46 4.25
N GLN A 48 7.11 -3.31 4.72
CA GLN A 48 7.02 -2.98 6.14
C GLN A 48 5.58 -3.10 6.61
N PHE A 49 5.40 -3.60 7.84
CA PHE A 49 4.10 -3.71 8.47
C PHE A 49 3.65 -2.36 9.02
N ILE A 50 2.37 -2.05 8.81
CA ILE A 50 1.68 -0.92 9.43
C ILE A 50 1.12 -1.38 10.78
N ASP A 51 1.17 -0.51 11.78
CA ASP A 51 0.47 -0.74 13.05
C ASP A 51 -1.04 -0.79 12.80
N PRO A 52 -1.75 -1.84 13.24
CA PRO A 52 -3.20 -1.93 13.11
C PRO A 52 -3.97 -0.73 13.64
N ALA A 53 -3.47 -0.10 14.72
CA ALA A 53 -4.11 1.05 15.31
C ALA A 53 -4.09 2.28 14.40
N ASP A 54 -3.19 2.32 13.41
CA ASP A 54 -3.07 3.40 12.43
C ASP A 54 -4.00 3.21 11.22
N LEU A 55 -4.75 2.09 11.15
CA LEU A 55 -5.65 1.76 10.04
C LEU A 55 -7.11 1.65 10.48
N THR A 56 -7.96 2.51 9.94
CA THR A 56 -9.42 2.51 10.16
C THR A 56 -10.18 2.49 8.84
N LEU A 57 -11.39 1.93 8.86
CA LEU A 57 -12.35 2.08 7.77
C LEU A 57 -13.24 3.29 8.09
N GLY A 58 -12.90 4.46 7.55
CA GLY A 58 -13.52 5.71 7.97
C GLY A 58 -13.28 5.95 9.46
N THR A 59 -14.36 5.97 10.25
CA THR A 59 -14.36 6.09 11.71
C THR A 59 -14.35 4.75 12.45
N CYS A 60 -14.41 3.62 11.73
CA CYS A 60 -14.58 2.31 12.32
C CYS A 60 -13.26 1.54 12.50
N PRO A 61 -13.05 0.92 13.68
CA PRO A 61 -11.88 0.10 13.94
C PRO A 61 -11.98 -1.26 13.21
N ALA A 62 -10.85 -1.95 13.08
CA ALA A 62 -10.84 -3.33 12.61
C ALA A 62 -11.64 -4.23 13.57
N VAL A 63 -12.44 -5.14 13.00
CA VAL A 63 -13.24 -6.10 13.78
C VAL A 63 -12.47 -7.39 14.04
N ALA A 64 -11.49 -7.70 13.20
CA ALA A 64 -10.64 -8.88 13.34
C ALA A 64 -9.30 -8.69 12.62
N GLU A 65 -8.37 -9.60 12.92
CA GLU A 65 -7.05 -9.67 12.29
C GLU A 65 -6.72 -11.14 11.97
N ASP A 66 -6.29 -11.39 10.74
CA ASP A 66 -5.60 -12.61 10.36
C ASP A 66 -4.08 -12.40 10.43
N THR A 67 -3.47 -12.88 11.51
CA THR A 67 -2.02 -12.79 11.73
C THR A 67 -1.21 -13.69 10.80
N ALA A 68 -1.79 -14.76 10.23
CA ALA A 68 -1.09 -15.62 9.29
C ALA A 68 -1.02 -14.97 7.91
N ALA A 69 -2.12 -14.37 7.46
CA ALA A 69 -2.19 -13.65 6.19
C ALA A 69 -1.70 -12.19 6.27
N GLN A 70 -1.48 -11.66 7.49
CA GLN A 70 -1.16 -10.26 7.76
C GLN A 70 -2.24 -9.30 7.22
N VAL A 71 -3.51 -9.64 7.47
CA VAL A 71 -4.69 -8.91 6.99
C VAL A 71 -5.52 -8.40 8.16
N LEU A 72 -6.01 -7.16 8.05
CA LEU A 72 -7.01 -6.57 8.92
C LEU A 72 -8.38 -6.68 8.26
N ILE A 73 -9.38 -7.04 9.05
CA ILE A 73 -10.74 -7.25 8.59
C ILE A 73 -11.62 -6.16 9.20
N TYR A 74 -12.39 -5.50 8.36
CA TYR A 74 -13.38 -4.51 8.73
C TYR A 74 -14.75 -4.94 8.21
N GLN A 75 -15.78 -4.67 9.01
CA GLN A 75 -17.17 -4.83 8.59
C GLN A 75 -17.92 -3.57 8.98
N SER A 76 -18.65 -3.02 8.03
CA SER A 76 -19.50 -1.84 8.21
C SER A 76 -20.84 -2.06 7.52
N ALA A 77 -21.93 -1.52 8.07
CA ALA A 77 -23.16 -1.37 7.29
C ALA A 77 -22.96 -0.31 6.20
N LEU A 78 -23.62 -0.45 5.05
CA LEU A 78 -23.37 0.42 3.88
C LEU A 78 -23.63 1.92 4.13
N HIS A 79 -24.41 2.25 5.16
CA HIS A 79 -24.75 3.62 5.55
C HIS A 79 -23.96 4.13 6.76
N GLU A 80 -23.01 3.34 7.25
CA GLU A 80 -22.17 3.63 8.42
C GLU A 80 -20.69 3.84 8.03
N CYS A 81 -19.90 4.36 8.99
CA CYS A 81 -18.42 4.49 9.05
C CYS A 81 -17.64 5.60 8.29
#